data_AF-Q0VBY3-F1
#
_entry.id   AF-Q0VBY3-F1
#
_cell.length_a   1.000
_cell.length_b   1.000
_cell.length_c   1.000
_cell.angle_alpha   90.00
_cell.angle_beta   90.00
_cell.angle_gamma   90.00
#
_symmetry.space_group_name_H-M   'P 1'
#
loop_
_entity.id
_entity.type
_entity.pdbx_description
1 polymer ?
#
loop_
_entity_poly.entity_id
_entity_poly.type
_entity_poly.pdbx_seq_one_letter_code
_entity_poly.pdbx_strand_id
1 'polypeptide(L)'
;MKVKVIPVLEDNYMYLVIEERTREAVAVDVAVPKRLLEIVGRERVSLTTVLTTHHHWDHARGNAELARLLPGLVVLGADERICALTRRLAHGEELRFGAIHVRCLLTPGHTLGHMSYFLWEEECPDPPAVFSGTGCPVPTCPTSPCPIPLSLTHPTPQGMHCPWPAAAHAWRAQFSRCTRAWWRPWAPCPLRQ
;
A
#
# COMPACT_ATOMS: atom_id res chain seq x y z
N MET A 1 -10.20 -10.10 0.50
CA MET A 1 -9.64 -8.90 -0.16
C MET A 1 -8.89 -9.36 -1.39
N LYS A 2 -9.17 -8.80 -2.56
CA LYS A 2 -8.44 -9.13 -3.79
C LYS A 2 -7.65 -7.93 -4.30
N VAL A 3 -6.33 -8.06 -4.42
CA VAL A 3 -5.46 -7.01 -4.97
C VAL A 3 -5.08 -7.36 -6.40
N LYS A 4 -5.33 -6.44 -7.33
CA LYS A 4 -4.82 -6.51 -8.70
C LYS A 4 -3.66 -5.54 -8.87
N VAL A 5 -2.51 -6.07 -9.24
CA VAL A 5 -1.33 -5.30 -9.65
C VAL A 5 -1.47 -4.92 -11.12
N ILE A 6 -1.37 -3.63 -11.43
CA ILE A 6 -1.58 -3.09 -12.77
C ILE A 6 -0.30 -2.37 -13.19
N PRO A 7 0.58 -3.02 -13.99
CA PRO A 7 1.75 -2.36 -14.54
C PRO A 7 1.31 -1.13 -15.34
N VAL A 8 1.98 -0.01 -15.15
CA VAL A 8 1.75 1.23 -15.90
C VAL A 8 3.09 1.90 -16.18
N LEU A 9 3.10 2.80 -17.16
CA LEU A 9 4.35 3.44 -17.56
C LEU A 9 5.36 2.38 -17.99
N GLU A 10 6.64 2.65 -17.76
CA GLU A 10 7.74 1.73 -18.05
C GLU A 10 8.10 0.87 -16.82
N ASP A 11 7.98 1.43 -15.61
CA ASP A 11 8.57 0.88 -14.40
C ASP A 11 7.71 1.05 -13.13
N ASN A 12 6.42 1.40 -13.26
CA ASN A 12 5.56 1.68 -12.12
C ASN A 12 4.27 0.83 -12.11
N TYR A 13 3.53 0.90 -11.01
CA TYR A 13 2.32 0.10 -10.79
C TYR A 13 1.22 0.97 -10.20
N MET A 14 0.01 0.76 -10.71
CA MET A 14 -1.21 1.10 -9.98
C MET A 14 -1.77 -0.18 -9.37
N TYR A 15 -2.62 -0.04 -8.36
CA TYR A 15 -3.27 -1.18 -7.75
C TYR A 15 -4.78 -0.97 -7.72
N LEU A 16 -5.53 -2.05 -7.89
CA LEU A 16 -6.97 -2.08 -7.66
C LEU A 16 -7.24 -3.08 -6.55
N VAL A 17 -7.65 -2.58 -5.39
CA VAL A 17 -8.03 -3.36 -4.21
C VAL A 17 -9.54 -3.52 -4.23
N ILE A 18 -10.01 -4.76 -4.20
CA ILE A 18 -11.42 -5.13 -4.33
C ILE A 18 -11.87 -5.79 -3.03
N GLU A 19 -12.94 -5.26 -2.45
CA GLU A 19 -13.70 -5.96 -1.41
C GLU A 19 -14.66 -6.93 -2.09
N GLU A 20 -14.44 -8.23 -1.90
CA GLU A 20 -15.03 -9.25 -2.76
C GLU A 20 -16.53 -9.44 -2.53
N ARG A 21 -17.03 -9.13 -1.34
CA ARG A 21 -18.45 -9.28 -0.98
C ARG A 21 -19.31 -8.14 -1.54
N THR A 22 -18.91 -6.89 -1.32
CA THR A 22 -19.66 -5.70 -1.75
C THR A 22 -19.34 -5.28 -3.18
N ARG A 23 -18.24 -5.76 -3.76
CA ARG A 23 -17.69 -5.31 -5.05
C ARG A 23 -17.30 -3.83 -5.05
N GLU A 24 -17.16 -3.21 -3.88
CA GLU A 24 -16.51 -1.91 -3.74
C GLU A 24 -15.01 -2.06 -4.02
N ALA A 25 -14.42 -1.05 -4.67
CA ALA A 25 -13.01 -1.04 -5.00
C ALA A 25 -12.35 0.30 -4.70
N VAL A 26 -11.07 0.21 -4.33
CA VAL A 26 -10.17 1.32 -4.06
C VAL A 26 -8.96 1.19 -4.97
N ALA A 27 -8.61 2.26 -5.66
CA ALA A 27 -7.38 2.30 -6.44
C ALA A 27 -6.24 2.93 -5.64
N VAL A 28 -5.02 2.45 -5.85
CA VAL A 28 -3.81 3.05 -5.26
C VAL A 28 -2.90 3.55 -6.38
N ASP A 29 -2.42 4.79 -6.25
CA ASP A 29 -1.46 5.47 -7.14
C ASP A 29 -1.87 5.47 -8.62
N VAL A 30 -2.93 6.21 -8.96
CA VAL A 30 -3.49 6.23 -10.33
C VAL A 30 -2.69 7.14 -11.27
N ALA A 31 -1.93 6.52 -12.18
CA ALA A 31 -1.18 7.20 -13.24
C ALA A 31 -1.82 7.14 -14.63
N VAL A 32 -2.62 6.10 -14.94
CA VAL A 32 -3.20 5.86 -16.27
C VAL A 32 -4.69 5.48 -16.14
N PRO A 33 -5.60 6.46 -16.05
CA PRO A 33 -7.02 6.24 -15.75
C PRO A 33 -7.74 5.28 -16.69
N LYS A 34 -7.51 5.38 -18.00
CA LYS A 34 -8.16 4.50 -18.99
C LYS A 34 -7.89 3.02 -18.74
N ARG A 35 -6.63 2.66 -18.47
CA ARG A 35 -6.21 1.29 -18.16
C ARG A 35 -6.83 0.79 -16.84
N LEU A 36 -6.96 1.67 -15.84
CA LEU A 36 -7.66 1.35 -14.61
C LEU A 36 -9.14 1.06 -14.87
N LEU A 37 -9.82 1.93 -15.62
CA LEU A 37 -11.25 1.81 -15.92
C LEU A 37 -11.59 0.57 -16.76
N GLU A 38 -10.73 0.17 -17.70
CA GLU A 38 -10.87 -1.11 -18.42
C GLU A 38 -10.88 -2.31 -17.45
N ILE A 39 -9.99 -2.30 -16.47
CA ILE A 39 -9.88 -3.37 -15.47
C ILE A 39 -11.08 -3.32 -14.51
N VAL A 40 -11.50 -2.13 -14.07
CA VAL A 40 -12.70 -1.93 -13.25
C VAL A 40 -13.94 -2.48 -13.96
N GLY A 41 -14.12 -2.18 -15.25
CA GLY A 41 -15.22 -2.70 -16.06
C GLY A 41 -15.18 -4.22 -16.21
N ARG A 42 -14.00 -4.79 -16.47
CA ARG A 42 -13.82 -6.25 -16.58
C ARG A 42 -14.10 -6.98 -15.26
N GLU A 43 -13.66 -6.43 -14.14
CA GLU A 43 -13.91 -7.00 -12.81
C GLU A 43 -15.35 -6.72 -12.33
N ARG A 44 -16.10 -5.81 -12.97
CA ARG A 44 -17.45 -5.42 -12.56
C ARG A 44 -17.48 -4.97 -11.10
N VAL A 45 -16.63 -4.01 -10.76
CA VAL A 45 -16.52 -3.42 -9.42
C VAL A 45 -16.86 -1.93 -9.45
N SER A 46 -17.26 -1.39 -8.29
CA SER A 46 -17.54 0.03 -8.12
C SER A 46 -16.32 0.73 -7.54
N LEU A 47 -15.61 1.52 -8.36
CA LEU A 47 -14.46 2.30 -7.89
C LEU A 47 -14.94 3.58 -7.19
N THR A 48 -14.78 3.66 -5.87
CA THR A 48 -15.28 4.78 -5.05
C THR A 48 -14.17 5.73 -4.61
N THR A 49 -12.97 5.19 -4.38
CA THR A 49 -11.88 5.93 -3.72
C THR A 49 -10.53 5.67 -4.39
N VAL A 50 -9.70 6.70 -4.42
CA VAL A 50 -8.28 6.63 -4.76
C VAL A 50 -7.44 6.97 -3.53
N LEU A 51 -6.46 6.14 -3.22
CA LEU A 51 -5.40 6.41 -2.26
C LEU A 51 -4.12 6.78 -3.04
N THR A 52 -3.53 7.93 -2.75
CA THR A 52 -2.28 8.37 -3.40
C THR A 52 -1.17 8.45 -2.35
N THR A 53 -0.05 7.79 -2.62
CA THR A 53 1.08 7.68 -1.68
C THR A 53 1.87 8.98 -1.59
N HIS A 54 2.06 9.67 -2.71
CA HIS A 54 2.71 10.99 -2.76
C HIS A 54 2.40 11.72 -4.08
N HIS A 55 2.77 13.00 -4.16
CA HIS A 55 2.35 13.92 -5.23
C HIS A 55 3.11 13.77 -6.56
N HIS A 56 4.09 12.87 -6.68
CA HIS A 56 4.81 12.72 -7.94
C HIS A 56 3.88 12.28 -9.07
N TRP A 57 4.22 12.70 -10.28
CA TRP A 57 3.33 12.60 -11.44
C TRP A 57 2.98 11.15 -11.75
N ASP A 58 3.91 10.22 -11.57
CA ASP A 58 3.80 8.79 -11.83
C ASP A 58 2.91 8.05 -10.82
N HIS A 59 2.47 8.73 -9.75
CA HIS A 59 1.50 8.22 -8.78
C HIS A 59 0.17 9.01 -8.77
N ALA A 60 0.19 10.29 -9.13
CA ALA A 60 -0.94 11.19 -8.92
C ALA A 60 -1.55 11.80 -10.21
N ARG A 61 -0.87 11.76 -11.36
CA ARG A 61 -1.31 12.50 -12.56
C ARG A 61 -2.69 12.07 -13.07
N GLY A 62 -3.07 10.82 -12.86
CA GLY A 62 -4.32 10.26 -13.36
C GLY A 62 -5.53 10.74 -12.58
N ASN A 63 -5.34 11.24 -11.35
CA ASN A 63 -6.43 11.57 -10.44
C ASN A 63 -7.42 12.60 -11.03
N ALA A 64 -6.93 13.67 -11.67
CA ALA A 64 -7.81 14.71 -12.21
C ALA A 64 -8.58 14.29 -13.47
N GLU A 65 -8.04 13.40 -14.30
CA GLU A 65 -8.80 12.81 -15.40
C GLU A 65 -9.81 11.80 -14.85
N LEU A 66 -9.40 10.94 -13.90
CA LEU A 66 -10.28 9.94 -13.32
C LEU A 66 -11.46 10.57 -12.57
N ALA A 67 -11.24 11.62 -11.78
CA ALA A 67 -12.29 12.35 -11.07
C ALA A 67 -13.29 13.06 -12.02
N ARG A 68 -12.85 13.43 -13.23
CA ARG A 68 -13.74 13.94 -14.29
C ARG A 68 -14.59 12.83 -14.91
N LEU A 69 -14.02 11.64 -15.07
CA LEU A 69 -14.71 10.47 -15.64
C LEU A 69 -15.66 9.78 -14.65
N LEU A 70 -15.38 9.88 -13.34
CA LEU A 70 -16.17 9.29 -12.26
C LEU A 70 -16.63 10.37 -11.27
N PRO A 71 -17.78 11.03 -11.53
CA PRO A 71 -18.34 12.00 -10.59
C PRO A 71 -18.57 11.36 -9.22
N GLY A 72 -18.10 12.01 -8.15
CA GLY A 72 -18.19 11.52 -6.78
C GLY A 72 -17.00 10.68 -6.30
N LEU A 73 -16.00 10.43 -7.16
CA LEU A 73 -14.75 9.79 -6.76
C LEU A 73 -14.04 10.60 -5.67
N VAL A 74 -13.63 9.93 -4.60
CA VAL A 74 -12.87 10.55 -3.50
C VAL A 74 -11.39 10.26 -3.67
N VAL A 75 -10.56 11.30 -3.77
CA VAL A 75 -9.10 11.19 -3.80
C VAL A 75 -8.54 11.54 -2.42
N LEU A 76 -7.79 10.60 -1.84
CA LEU A 76 -7.22 10.71 -0.51
C LEU A 76 -5.69 10.60 -0.54
N GLY A 77 -5.04 11.33 0.34
CA GLY A 77 -3.59 11.32 0.51
C GLY A 77 -3.15 12.36 1.54
N ALA A 78 -1.87 12.39 1.87
CA ALA A 78 -1.35 13.26 2.92
C ALA A 78 -0.89 14.65 2.44
N ASP A 79 -0.64 14.82 1.15
CA ASP A 79 0.03 15.99 0.57
C ASP A 79 -0.94 16.82 -0.27
N GLU A 80 -1.06 18.11 0.02
CA GLU A 80 -1.94 19.06 -0.70
C GLU A 80 -1.55 19.23 -2.17
N ARG A 81 -0.32 18.85 -2.55
CA ARG A 81 0.13 18.84 -3.94
C ARG A 81 -0.43 17.67 -4.77
N ILE A 82 -1.10 16.69 -4.15
CA ILE A 82 -1.76 15.60 -4.86
C ILE A 82 -2.89 16.17 -5.73
N CYS A 83 -2.82 15.93 -7.04
CA CYS A 83 -3.79 16.45 -7.98
C CYS A 83 -5.19 15.89 -7.67
N ALA A 84 -6.21 16.76 -7.72
CA ALA A 84 -7.61 16.44 -7.41
C ALA A 84 -7.87 15.88 -6.00
N LEU A 85 -6.99 16.14 -5.03
CA LEU A 85 -7.17 15.74 -3.62
C LEU A 85 -8.52 16.22 -3.08
N THR A 86 -9.34 15.29 -2.59
CA THR A 86 -10.65 15.57 -2.00
C THR A 86 -10.55 15.81 -0.49
N ARG A 87 -9.73 15.01 0.20
CA ARG A 87 -9.51 15.13 1.65
C ARG A 87 -8.08 14.70 2.01
N ARG A 88 -7.44 15.50 2.87
CA ARG A 88 -6.12 15.18 3.41
C ARG A 88 -6.24 14.16 4.55
N LEU A 89 -5.39 13.15 4.54
CA LEU A 89 -5.32 12.11 5.57
C LEU A 89 -4.27 12.45 6.63
N ALA A 90 -4.55 12.11 7.89
CA ALA A 90 -3.60 12.22 8.99
C ALA A 90 -2.83 10.91 9.22
N HIS A 91 -1.68 11.01 9.91
CA HIS A 91 -0.96 9.81 10.36
C HIS A 91 -1.80 9.02 11.38
N GLY A 92 -1.89 7.71 11.18
CA GLY A 92 -2.66 6.81 12.03
C GLY A 92 -4.17 6.83 11.78
N GLU A 93 -4.66 7.65 10.84
CA GLU A 93 -6.06 7.63 10.43
C GLU A 93 -6.41 6.25 9.87
N GLU A 94 -7.61 5.77 10.22
CA GLU A 94 -8.12 4.49 9.74
C GLU A 94 -9.33 4.72 8.82
N LEU A 95 -9.28 4.05 7.66
CA LEU A 95 -10.36 4.01 6.70
C LEU A 95 -10.91 2.58 6.61
N ARG A 96 -12.14 2.46 6.14
CA ARG A 96 -12.80 1.17 5.97
C ARG A 96 -13.55 1.11 4.64
N PHE A 97 -13.34 0.02 3.90
CA PHE A 97 -14.03 -0.29 2.64
C PHE A 97 -14.61 -1.69 2.77
N GLY A 98 -15.89 -1.79 3.15
CA GLY A 98 -16.51 -3.04 3.56
C GLY A 98 -15.76 -3.73 4.71
N ALA A 99 -15.18 -4.90 4.45
CA ALA A 99 -14.39 -5.67 5.41
C ALA A 99 -12.90 -5.27 5.45
N ILE A 100 -12.44 -4.45 4.50
CA ILE A 100 -11.03 -4.05 4.39
C ILE A 100 -10.78 -2.86 5.30
N HIS A 101 -9.85 -3.04 6.23
CA HIS A 101 -9.30 -1.99 7.07
C HIS A 101 -8.07 -1.39 6.38
N VAL A 102 -7.93 -0.06 6.45
CA VAL A 102 -6.76 0.64 5.94
C VAL A 102 -6.22 1.54 7.03
N ARG A 103 -4.96 1.37 7.42
CA ARG A 103 -4.25 2.31 8.29
C ARG A 103 -3.32 3.18 7.46
N CYS A 104 -3.49 4.48 7.57
CA CYS A 104 -2.76 5.51 6.84
C CYS A 104 -1.51 5.91 7.63
N LEU A 105 -0.33 5.63 7.10
CA LEU A 105 0.94 5.84 7.79
C LEU A 105 1.73 6.91 7.07
N LEU A 106 1.86 8.11 7.65
CA LEU A 106 2.90 9.04 7.21
C LEU A 106 4.26 8.35 7.30
N THR A 107 4.96 8.29 6.17
CA THR A 107 6.28 7.66 6.02
C THR A 107 7.18 8.62 5.24
N PRO A 108 7.47 9.82 5.78
CA PRO A 108 8.28 10.81 5.09
C PRO A 108 9.68 10.26 4.79
N GLY A 109 10.21 10.64 3.63
CA GLY A 109 11.48 10.15 3.10
C GLY A 109 11.62 10.58 1.66
N HIS A 110 11.05 9.80 0.74
CA HIS A 110 11.01 10.13 -0.70
C HIS A 110 10.34 11.49 -0.97
N THR A 111 9.28 11.81 -0.23
CA THR A 111 8.76 13.17 -0.12
C THR A 111 8.36 13.47 1.33
N LEU A 112 8.20 14.75 1.69
CA LEU A 112 7.72 15.15 3.02
C LEU A 112 6.27 14.71 3.29
N GLY A 113 5.45 14.67 2.24
CA GLY A 113 4.03 14.27 2.31
C GLY A 113 3.80 12.81 1.96
N HIS A 114 4.83 11.97 2.00
CA HIS A 114 4.74 10.56 1.62
C HIS A 114 3.96 9.74 2.66
N MET A 115 3.04 8.91 2.18
CA MET A 115 2.16 8.08 2.99
C MET A 115 2.12 6.65 2.44
N SER A 116 2.28 5.69 3.33
CA SER A 116 2.07 4.27 3.05
C SER A 116 0.73 3.80 3.61
N TYR A 117 0.11 2.82 2.95
CA TYR A 117 -1.18 2.27 3.34
C TYR A 117 -1.01 0.81 3.76
N PHE A 118 -1.36 0.48 5.00
CA PHE A 118 -1.41 -0.89 5.50
C PHE A 118 -2.84 -1.40 5.48
N LEU A 119 -3.11 -2.47 4.73
CA LEU A 119 -4.45 -3.01 4.52
C LEU A 119 -4.57 -4.44 5.04
N TRP A 120 -5.66 -4.75 5.73
CA TRP A 120 -5.96 -6.09 6.21
C TRP A 120 -7.46 -6.34 6.30
N GLU A 121 -7.83 -7.60 6.41
CA GLU A 121 -9.17 -8.05 6.80
C GLU A 121 -9.05 -8.81 8.12
N GLU A 122 -10.00 -8.61 9.03
CA GLU A 122 -10.07 -9.38 10.27
C GLU A 122 -10.37 -10.85 9.95
N GLU A 123 -9.76 -11.76 10.70
CA GLU A 123 -9.96 -13.22 10.58
C GLU A 123 -9.64 -13.80 9.17
N CYS A 124 -8.97 -13.02 8.32
CA CYS A 124 -8.55 -13.46 7.00
C CYS A 124 -7.24 -14.26 7.10
N PRO A 125 -7.16 -15.47 6.52
CA PRO A 125 -5.92 -16.26 6.52
C PRO A 125 -4.84 -15.67 5.59
N ASP A 126 -5.24 -14.84 4.63
CA ASP A 126 -4.30 -14.21 3.71
C ASP A 126 -3.52 -13.09 4.42
N PRO A 127 -2.23 -12.89 4.06
CA PRO A 127 -1.42 -11.84 4.67
C PRO A 127 -1.95 -10.44 4.31
N PRO A 128 -1.73 -9.45 5.18
CA PRO A 128 -2.07 -8.06 4.89
C PRO A 128 -1.23 -7.50 3.73
N ALA A 129 -1.71 -6.42 3.12
CA ALA A 129 -1.02 -5.71 2.05
C ALA A 129 -0.42 -4.39 2.53
N VAL A 130 0.69 -3.98 1.91
CA VAL A 130 1.28 -2.65 2.11
C VAL A 130 1.50 -1.99 0.77
N PHE A 131 0.95 -0.80 0.59
CA PHE A 131 1.26 0.07 -0.55
C PHE A 131 2.16 1.19 -0.06
N SER A 132 3.44 1.08 -0.34
CA SER A 132 4.40 2.07 0.14
C SER A 132 4.56 3.26 -0.78
N GLY A 133 4.16 3.18 -2.05
CA GLY A 133 4.71 4.08 -3.09
C GLY A 133 6.17 3.69 -3.33
N THR A 134 6.63 3.70 -4.58
CA THR A 134 8.03 3.40 -4.90
C THR A 134 8.92 4.50 -4.33
N GLY A 135 9.40 4.30 -3.09
CA GLY A 135 9.96 5.38 -2.27
C GLY A 135 11.12 4.98 -1.37
N CYS A 136 11.90 3.97 -1.77
CA CYS A 136 13.19 3.73 -1.16
C CYS A 136 14.24 3.37 -2.22
N PRO A 137 14.99 4.35 -2.75
CA PRO A 137 16.38 4.08 -3.08
C PRO A 137 17.15 3.96 -1.76
N VAL A 138 16.89 2.89 -1.00
CA VAL A 138 18.05 2.23 -0.41
C VAL A 138 18.87 1.81 -1.62
N PRO A 139 20.17 2.10 -1.73
CA PRO A 139 21.00 1.49 -2.75
C PRO A 139 21.04 -0.01 -2.43
N THR A 140 20.01 -0.75 -2.84
CA THR A 140 20.09 -2.19 -2.95
C THR A 140 21.10 -2.45 -4.04
N CYS A 141 22.06 -3.31 -3.70
CA CYS A 141 22.99 -3.94 -4.62
C CYS A 141 22.36 -4.11 -6.02
N PRO A 142 23.05 -3.76 -7.13
CA PRO A 142 22.48 -3.66 -8.48
C PRO A 142 21.96 -4.97 -9.12
N THR A 143 21.64 -5.99 -8.32
CA THR A 143 21.02 -7.23 -8.77
C THR A 143 19.59 -7.35 -8.23
N SER A 144 18.64 -6.96 -9.09
CA SER A 144 17.18 -7.17 -9.02
C SER A 144 16.32 -6.02 -8.42
N PRO A 145 15.46 -5.37 -9.24
CA PRO A 145 14.29 -4.67 -8.76
C PRO A 145 13.20 -5.71 -8.48
N CYS A 146 12.90 -5.97 -7.20
CA CYS A 146 11.88 -6.94 -6.81
C CYS A 146 10.67 -6.23 -6.18
N PRO A 147 9.53 -6.09 -6.90
CA PRO A 147 8.29 -5.53 -6.38
C PRO A 147 7.34 -6.67 -5.99
N ILE A 148 7.65 -7.37 -4.90
CA ILE A 148 6.69 -8.26 -4.24
C ILE A 148 6.28 -7.54 -2.94
N PRO A 149 4.98 -7.47 -2.57
CA PRO A 149 4.62 -7.01 -1.24
C PRO A 149 5.44 -7.83 -0.24
N LEU A 150 6.27 -7.15 0.56
CA LEU A 150 7.17 -7.79 1.51
C LEU A 150 6.35 -8.65 2.47
N SER A 151 6.28 -9.95 2.18
CA SER A 151 5.86 -10.95 3.16
C SER A 151 6.89 -10.89 4.29
N LEU A 152 6.43 -10.60 5.51
CA LEU A 152 7.26 -10.42 6.71
C LEU A 152 7.94 -11.71 7.22
N THR A 153 8.20 -12.70 6.35
CA THR A 153 8.66 -14.04 6.76
C THR A 153 10.15 -14.32 6.56
N HIS A 154 10.97 -13.36 6.10
CA HIS A 154 12.42 -13.59 6.04
C HIS A 154 13.21 -12.85 7.14
N PRO A 155 13.94 -13.58 8.01
CA PRO A 155 14.94 -12.97 8.87
C PRO A 155 16.13 -12.49 8.02
N THR A 156 16.49 -11.21 8.17
CA THR A 156 17.65 -10.63 7.49
C THR A 156 18.94 -11.23 8.08
N PRO A 157 19.92 -11.66 7.28
CA PRO A 157 21.22 -12.09 7.79
C PRO A 157 21.91 -10.94 8.54
N GLN A 158 22.50 -11.27 9.69
CA GLN A 158 23.29 -10.36 10.51
C GLN A 158 24.43 -9.78 9.66
N GLY A 159 24.48 -8.45 9.51
CA GLY A 159 25.64 -7.78 8.91
C GLY A 159 25.39 -6.53 8.05
N MET A 160 24.15 -6.18 7.70
CA MET A 160 23.87 -4.95 6.93
C MET A 160 23.27 -3.85 7.82
N HIS A 161 24.08 -2.83 8.10
CA HIS A 161 23.63 -1.60 8.75
C HIS A 161 22.72 -0.80 7.81
N CYS A 162 21.46 -0.60 8.19
CA CYS A 162 20.57 0.34 7.52
C CYS A 162 21.05 1.77 7.85
N PRO A 163 21.34 2.64 6.85
CA PRO A 163 21.86 3.99 7.11
C PRO A 163 20.83 4.93 7.77
N TRP A 164 19.57 4.51 7.94
CA TRP A 164 18.52 5.28 8.61
C TRP A 164 17.79 4.42 9.66
N PRO A 165 18.44 4.12 10.80
CA PRO A 165 17.86 3.24 11.82
C PRO A 165 16.51 3.76 12.33
N ALA A 166 16.29 5.07 12.39
CA ALA A 166 15.02 5.65 12.83
C ALA A 166 13.84 5.26 11.92
N ALA A 167 14.00 5.31 10.59
CA ALA A 167 12.94 4.96 9.64
C ALA A 167 12.62 3.46 9.68
N ALA A 168 13.65 2.60 9.74
CA ALA A 168 13.49 1.16 9.85
C ALA A 168 12.91 0.73 11.23
N HIS A 169 13.29 1.40 12.32
CA HIS A 169 12.73 1.17 13.65
C HIS A 169 11.29 1.66 13.73
N ALA A 170 10.96 2.83 13.16
CA ALA A 170 9.59 3.31 13.08
C ALA A 170 8.72 2.34 12.28
N TRP A 171 9.19 1.88 11.12
CA TRP A 171 8.53 0.83 10.33
C TRP A 171 8.32 -0.45 11.15
N ARG A 172 9.37 -1.04 11.73
CA ARG A 172 9.25 -2.27 12.54
C ARG A 172 8.34 -2.09 13.76
N ALA A 173 8.47 -0.98 14.49
CA ALA A 173 7.66 -0.72 15.69
C ALA A 173 6.17 -0.53 15.35
N GLN A 174 5.88 0.03 14.18
CA GLN A 174 4.52 0.28 13.73
C GLN A 174 3.84 -1.01 13.24
N PHE A 175 4.56 -1.85 12.49
CA PHE A 175 4.08 -3.18 12.08
C PHE A 175 4.02 -4.17 13.25
N SER A 176 4.98 -4.15 14.17
CA SER A 176 4.98 -5.02 15.36
C SER A 176 3.84 -4.70 16.33
N ARG A 177 3.29 -3.48 16.32
CA ARG A 177 2.06 -3.16 17.08
C ARG A 177 0.80 -3.69 16.39
N CYS A 178 0.82 -3.85 15.06
CA CYS A 178 -0.29 -4.41 14.29
C CYS A 178 -0.33 -5.94 14.35
N THR A 179 0.83 -6.62 14.35
CA THR A 179 0.92 -8.08 14.47
C THR A 179 1.01 -8.52 15.93
N ARG A 180 -0.04 -8.24 16.72
CA ARG A 180 -0.22 -8.95 18.00
C ARG A 180 -0.86 -10.34 17.81
N ALA A 181 -1.04 -10.78 16.57
CA ALA A 181 -1.46 -12.12 16.21
C ALA A 181 -0.23 -13.06 16.16
N TRP A 182 -0.10 -13.89 17.19
CA TRP A 182 0.73 -15.11 17.25
C TRP A 182 2.25 -14.94 17.13
N TRP A 183 2.87 -14.29 18.12
CA TRP A 183 4.18 -14.75 18.60
C TRP A 183 3.95 -15.99 19.47
N ARG A 184 4.11 -17.20 18.91
CA ARG A 184 4.48 -18.37 19.73
C ARG A 184 5.98 -18.60 19.55
N PRO A 185 6.81 -18.40 20.58
CA PRO A 185 8.16 -18.91 20.57
C PRO A 185 8.10 -20.41 20.35
N TRP A 186 8.84 -20.88 19.35
CA TRP A 186 9.03 -22.31 19.11
C TRP A 186 9.59 -22.93 20.40
N ALA A 187 8.80 -23.77 21.07
CA ALA A 187 9.30 -24.60 22.15
C ALA A 187 10.12 -25.73 21.49
N PRO A 188 11.39 -25.96 21.89
CA PRO A 188 12.18 -27.04 21.32
C PRO A 188 11.49 -28.37 21.63
N CYS A 189 11.23 -29.15 20.56
CA CYS A 189 10.62 -30.47 20.64
C CYS A 189 11.52 -31.42 21.47
N PRO A 190 10.99 -32.12 22.49
CA PRO A 190 11.79 -33.05 23.27
C PRO A 190 12.06 -34.34 22.48
N LEU A 191 13.35 -34.70 22.45
CA LEU A 191 13.96 -36.04 22.28
C LEU A 191 13.08 -37.19 21.74
N ARG A 192 13.54 -37.77 20.62
CA ARG A 192 13.38 -39.18 20.19
C ARG A 192 14.35 -39.40 19.02
N GLN A 193 15.31 -40.33 19.01
CA GLN A 193 15.85 -41.33 19.94
C GLN A 193 17.38 -41.27 19.82
#